data_AF-A0A2I0PQM6-F1
#
_entry.id   AF-A0A2I0PQM6-F1
#
_cell.length_a   1.000
_cell.length_b   1.000
_cell.length_c   1.000
_cell.angle_alpha   90.00
_cell.angle_beta   90.00
_cell.angle_gamma   90.00
#
_symmetry.space_group_name_H-M   'P 1'
#
loop_
_entity.id
_entity.type
_entity.pdbx_description
1 polymer ?
#
loop_
_entity_poly.entity_id
_entity_poly.type
_entity_poly.pdbx_seq_one_letter_code
_entity_poly.pdbx_strand_id
1 'polypeptide(L)'
;MLVKVVDYGKKKSDYENLEDLNYVKYKVSGLDEDSQNKLIDNLDEETEIVSGYLMVTVYYKKEYFPFGSNDAAIKPEDFIARDEIEMTIFLSAVLEE
;
A
#
# COMPACT_ATOMS: atom_id res chain seq x y z
N MET A 1 3.26 7.19 13.47
CA MET A 1 2.93 6.21 12.42
C MET A 1 4.20 5.77 11.70
N LEU A 2 4.34 4.47 11.45
CA LEU A 2 5.42 3.86 10.67
C LEU A 2 4.81 2.98 9.59
N VAL A 3 5.15 3.23 8.33
CA VAL A 3 4.69 2.44 7.18
C VAL A 3 5.84 1.60 6.64
N LYS A 4 5.57 0.33 6.34
CA LYS A 4 6.52 -0.58 5.70
C LYS A 4 5.88 -1.35 4.55
N VAL A 5 6.54 -1.41 3.41
CA VAL A 5 6.16 -2.34 2.34
C VAL A 5 6.53 -3.74 2.80
N VAL A 6 5.55 -4.64 2.82
CA VAL A 6 5.74 -6.04 3.25
C VAL A 6 5.60 -7.05 2.12
N ASP A 7 4.87 -6.68 1.08
CA ASP A 7 4.71 -7.49 -0.12
C ASP A 7 4.32 -6.61 -1.30
N TYR A 8 4.67 -7.02 -2.51
CA TYR A 8 4.23 -6.36 -3.73
C TYR A 8 4.34 -7.33 -4.90
N GLY A 9 3.48 -7.16 -5.90
CA GLY A 9 3.53 -8.02 -7.06
C GLY A 9 2.40 -7.82 -8.02
N LYS A 10 2.14 -8.88 -8.80
CA LYS A 10 1.07 -8.95 -9.78
C LYS A 10 -0.01 -9.88 -9.27
N LYS A 11 -1.24 -9.38 -9.20
CA LYS A 11 -2.42 -10.21 -9.03
C LYS A 11 -2.89 -10.59 -10.43
N LYS A 12 -2.64 -11.84 -10.81
CA LYS A 12 -3.25 -12.39 -12.03
C LYS A 12 -4.76 -12.39 -11.83
N SER A 13 -5.48 -11.81 -12.77
CA SER A 13 -6.92 -12.03 -12.84
C SER A 13 -7.19 -13.44 -13.34
N ASP A 14 -8.02 -14.21 -12.64
CA ASP A 14 -8.51 -15.51 -13.10
C ASP A 14 -9.58 -15.38 -14.22
N TYR A 15 -9.97 -14.14 -14.55
CA TYR A 15 -10.97 -13.82 -15.57
C TYR A 15 -10.33 -13.15 -16.79
N GLU A 16 -10.60 -13.68 -17.98
CA GLU A 16 -10.01 -13.31 -19.28
C GLU A 16 -10.16 -11.82 -19.69
N ASN A 17 -11.01 -11.04 -19.01
CA ASN A 17 -11.34 -9.64 -19.37
C ASN A 17 -11.03 -8.62 -18.26
N LEU A 18 -10.28 -9.00 -17.22
CA LEU A 18 -9.85 -8.10 -16.16
C LEU A 18 -8.35 -7.85 -16.32
N GLU A 19 -7.96 -6.58 -16.41
CA GLU A 19 -6.55 -6.18 -16.49
C GLU A 19 -5.76 -6.78 -15.30
N ASP A 20 -4.55 -7.28 -15.57
CA ASP A 20 -3.62 -7.67 -14.52
C ASP A 20 -3.34 -6.46 -13.60
N LEU A 21 -3.84 -6.53 -12.37
CA LEU A 21 -3.61 -5.50 -11.37
C LEU A 21 -2.30 -5.80 -10.64
N ASN A 22 -1.47 -4.77 -10.48
CA ASN A 22 -0.33 -4.86 -9.58
C ASN A 22 -0.80 -4.45 -8.19
N TYR A 23 -0.14 -4.93 -7.14
CA TYR A 23 -0.48 -4.56 -5.78
C TYR A 23 0.77 -4.22 -4.99
N VAL A 24 0.57 -3.39 -3.97
CA VAL A 24 1.52 -3.17 -2.89
C VAL A 24 0.79 -3.34 -1.57
N LYS A 25 1.36 -4.14 -0.67
CA LYS A 25 0.85 -4.37 0.67
C LYS A 25 1.75 -3.68 1.68
N TYR A 26 1.13 -2.87 2.52
CA TYR A 26 1.77 -2.09 3.55
C TYR A 26 1.38 -2.61 4.93
N LYS A 27 2.34 -2.60 5.85
CA LYS A 27 2.10 -2.70 7.28
C LYS A 27 2.24 -1.31 7.88
N VAL A 28 1.18 -0.86 8.56
CA VAL A 28 1.13 0.41 9.26
C VAL A 28 1.11 0.14 10.76
N SER A 29 2.08 0.71 11.47
CA SER A 29 2.30 0.50 12.91
C SER A 29 2.38 1.83 13.66
N GLY A 30 2.20 1.79 14.98
CA GLY A 30 2.25 2.98 15.83
C GLY A 30 1.05 3.91 15.63
N LEU A 31 -0.13 3.31 15.44
CA LEU A 31 -1.45 3.94 15.45
C LEU A 31 -2.26 3.36 16.61
N ASP A 32 -3.08 4.18 17.26
CA ASP A 32 -4.10 3.71 18.19
C ASP A 32 -5.35 3.19 17.45
N GLU A 33 -6.26 2.56 18.19
CA GLU A 33 -7.47 1.95 17.62
C GLU A 33 -8.37 2.97 16.92
N ASP A 34 -8.52 4.16 17.49
CA ASP A 34 -9.32 5.24 16.89
C ASP A 34 -8.74 5.67 15.54
N SER A 35 -7.42 5.85 15.44
CA SER A 35 -6.75 6.18 14.19
C SER A 35 -6.83 5.04 13.16
N GLN A 36 -6.74 3.78 13.61
CA GLN A 36 -6.92 2.63 12.73
C GLN A 36 -8.33 2.61 12.12
N ASN A 37 -9.36 2.81 12.94
CA ASN A 37 -10.75 2.84 12.48
C ASN A 37 -11.02 4.01 11.52
N LYS A 38 -10.49 5.21 11.81
CA LYS A 38 -10.57 6.35 10.88
C LYS A 38 -9.97 6.04 9.52
N LEU A 39 -8.82 5.36 9.47
CA LEU A 39 -8.22 4.97 8.19
C LEU A 39 -9.09 3.95 7.46
N ILE A 40 -9.64 2.96 8.17
CA ILE A 40 -10.51 1.94 7.57
C ILE A 40 -11.77 2.58 6.96
N ASP A 41 -12.36 3.56 7.65
CA ASP A 41 -13.60 4.20 7.22
C ASP A 41 -13.41 5.17 6.05
N ASN A 42 -12.21 5.75 5.90
CA ASN A 42 -11.92 6.78 4.88
C ASN A 42 -11.05 6.29 3.71
N LEU A 43 -10.49 5.09 3.79
CA LEU A 43 -9.75 4.49 2.68
C LEU A 43 -10.69 3.64 1.82
N ASP A 44 -10.69 3.92 0.51
CA ASP A 44 -11.34 3.05 -0.49
C ASP A 44 -10.59 1.72 -0.70
N GLU A 45 -9.39 1.61 -0.14
CA GLU A 45 -8.46 0.48 -0.34
C GLU A 45 -8.77 -0.70 0.59
N GLU A 46 -8.24 -1.87 0.24
CA GLU A 46 -8.43 -3.08 1.07
C GLU A 46 -7.61 -2.97 2.36
N THR A 47 -8.31 -2.95 3.51
CA THR A 47 -7.72 -2.82 4.84
C THR A 47 -8.03 -4.00 5.74
N GLU A 48 -7.08 -4.37 6.60
CA GLU A 48 -7.22 -5.48 7.57
C GLU A 48 -6.44 -5.19 8.85
N ILE A 49 -7.05 -5.36 10.02
CA ILE A 49 -6.32 -5.33 11.30
C ILE A 49 -5.77 -6.72 11.60
N VAL A 50 -4.46 -6.83 11.74
CA VAL A 50 -3.77 -8.08 12.09
C VAL A 50 -2.89 -7.82 13.31
N SER A 51 -3.14 -8.51 14.42
CA SER A 51 -2.32 -8.41 15.65
C SER A 51 -1.97 -6.97 16.09
N GLY A 52 -2.93 -6.04 15.97
CA GLY A 52 -2.79 -4.64 16.40
C GLY A 52 -2.08 -3.71 15.42
N TYR A 53 -1.75 -4.17 14.21
CA TYR A 53 -1.30 -3.33 13.10
C TYR A 53 -2.33 -3.31 11.97
N LEU A 54 -2.36 -2.20 11.23
CA LEU A 54 -3.22 -2.04 10.06
C LEU A 54 -2.45 -2.49 8.82
N MET A 55 -3.02 -3.41 8.06
CA MET A 55 -2.57 -3.81 6.74
C MET A 55 -3.37 -3.03 5.71
N VAL A 56 -2.70 -2.48 4.71
CA VAL A 56 -3.32 -1.75 3.60
C VAL A 56 -2.83 -2.38 2.30
N THR A 57 -3.73 -2.74 1.41
CA THR A 57 -3.39 -3.26 0.08
C THR A 57 -3.92 -2.30 -0.98
N VAL A 58 -3.02 -1.73 -1.76
CA VAL A 58 -3.35 -0.80 -2.84
C VAL A 58 -3.14 -1.48 -4.17
N TYR A 59 -4.12 -1.34 -5.07
CA TYR A 59 -4.08 -1.92 -6.41
C TYR A 59 -3.78 -0.86 -7.47
N TYR A 60 -2.81 -1.16 -8.34
CA TYR A 60 -2.32 -0.26 -9.36
C TYR A 60 -2.52 -0.84 -10.75
N LYS A 61 -3.01 0.00 -11.68
CA LYS A 61 -2.77 -0.23 -13.11
C LYS A 61 -1.27 -0.25 -13.37
N LYS A 62 -0.85 -1.00 -14.39
CA LYS A 62 0.57 -1.18 -14.74
C LYS A 62 1.34 0.13 -14.89
N GLU A 63 0.72 1.18 -15.43
CA GLU A 63 1.35 2.49 -15.64
C GLU A 63 1.62 3.28 -14.36
N TYR A 64 0.89 2.99 -13.27
CA TYR A 64 1.06 3.65 -11.97
C TYR A 64 1.78 2.77 -10.94
N PHE A 65 2.19 1.56 -11.31
CA PHE A 65 2.81 0.63 -10.38
C PHE A 65 4.22 1.12 -9.98
N PRO A 66 4.48 1.41 -8.68
CA PRO A 66 5.73 2.05 -8.24
C PRO A 66 6.97 1.19 -8.51
N PHE A 67 6.82 -0.13 -8.57
CA PHE A 67 7.92 -1.08 -8.76
C PHE A 67 7.96 -1.71 -10.17
N GLY A 68 7.27 -1.09 -11.14
CA GLY A 68 7.12 -1.63 -12.49
C GLY A 68 8.27 -1.34 -13.46
N SER A 69 9.20 -0.46 -13.10
CA SER A 69 10.30 -0.02 -13.97
C SER A 69 11.53 -0.94 -13.91
N ASN A 70 12.35 -0.93 -14.96
CA ASN A 70 13.63 -1.65 -14.95
C ASN A 70 14.57 -1.11 -13.85
N ASP A 71 14.53 0.20 -13.59
CA ASP A 71 15.35 0.82 -12.55
C ASP A 71 14.96 0.33 -11.15
N ALA A 72 13.66 0.09 -10.91
CA ALA A 72 13.18 -0.50 -9.67
C ALA A 72 13.70 -1.94 -9.46
N ALA A 73 13.97 -2.68 -10.54
CA ALA A 73 14.59 -4.00 -10.44
C ALA A 73 16.09 -3.95 -10.08
N ILE A 74 16.78 -2.85 -10.40
CA ILE A 74 18.22 -2.67 -10.12
C ILE A 74 18.43 -2.16 -8.69
N LYS A 75 17.56 -1.25 -8.22
CA LYS A 75 17.62 -0.66 -6.87
C LYS A 75 16.27 -0.68 -6.16
N PRO A 76 15.74 -1.88 -5.82
CA PRO A 76 14.41 -2.00 -5.23
C PRO A 76 14.28 -1.25 -3.90
N GLU A 77 15.35 -1.18 -3.12
CA GLU A 77 15.37 -0.51 -1.81
C GLU A 77 15.06 0.99 -1.89
N ASP A 78 15.57 1.69 -2.90
CA ASP A 78 15.35 3.13 -3.09
C ASP A 78 13.86 3.40 -3.40
N PHE A 79 13.26 2.55 -4.24
CA PHE A 79 11.85 2.67 -4.59
C PHE A 79 10.94 2.31 -3.42
N ILE A 80 11.26 1.25 -2.67
CA ILE A 80 10.53 0.87 -1.46
C ILE A 80 10.58 2.01 -0.43
N ALA A 81 11.76 2.56 -0.15
CA ALA A 81 11.91 3.64 0.82
C ALA A 81 11.12 4.88 0.41
N ARG A 82 11.13 5.21 -0.89
CA ARG A 82 10.34 6.32 -1.43
C ARG A 82 8.84 6.08 -1.27
N ASP A 83 8.38 4.88 -1.64
CA ASP A 83 6.97 4.50 -1.59
C ASP A 83 6.45 4.45 -0.14
N GLU A 84 7.26 3.99 0.82
CA GLU A 84 6.96 4.06 2.25
C GLU A 84 6.77 5.51 2.75
N ILE A 85 7.58 6.45 2.25
CA ILE A 85 7.46 7.88 2.57
C ILE A 85 6.17 8.46 1.98
N GLU A 86 5.93 8.20 0.69
CA GLU A 86 4.73 8.67 -0.01
C GLU A 86 3.46 8.15 0.68
N MET A 87 3.42 6.86 1.03
CA MET A 87 2.29 6.26 1.74
C MET A 87 2.14 6.81 3.17
N THR A 88 3.24 7.10 3.87
CA THR A 88 3.17 7.75 5.19
C THR A 88 2.51 9.13 5.10
N ILE A 89 2.87 9.92 4.09
CA ILE A 89 2.28 11.24 3.86
C ILE A 89 0.80 11.13 3.53
N PHE A 90 0.44 10.22 2.61
CA PHE A 90 -0.94 9.98 2.21
C PHE A 90 -1.83 9.61 3.39
N LEU A 91 -1.44 8.60 4.18
CA LEU A 91 -2.22 8.18 5.35
C LEU A 91 -2.29 9.26 6.44
N SER A 92 -1.25 10.10 6.57
CA SER A 92 -1.29 11.22 7.51
C SER A 92 -2.33 12.26 7.10
N ALA A 93 -2.42 12.56 5.80
CA ALA A 93 -3.42 13.48 5.27
C ALA A 93 -4.85 12.96 5.51
N VAL A 94 -5.10 11.66 5.30
CA VAL A 94 -6.41 11.04 5.57
C VAL A 94 -6.80 11.12 7.05
N LEU A 95 -5.84 11.06 7.97
CA LEU A 95 -6.10 11.18 9.42
C LEU A 95 -6.40 12.61 9.88
N GLU A 96 -5.96 13.61 9.11
CA GLU A 96 -6.17 15.03 9.41
C GLU A 96 -7.52 15.56 8.92
N GLU A 97 -8.17 14.85 7.99
CA GLU A 97 -9.56 15.11 7.53
C GLU A 97 -10.61 14.65 8.57
#